data_AF-A0A0E2Z1G4-F1
#
_entry.id   AF-A0A0E2Z1G4-F1
#
_cell.length_a   1.000
_cell.length_b   1.000
_cell.length_c   1.000
_cell.angle_alpha   90.00
_cell.angle_beta   90.00
_cell.angle_gamma   90.00
#
_symmetry.space_group_name_H-M   'P 1'
#
loop_
_entity.id
_entity.type
_entity.pdbx_description
1 polymer ?
#
loop_
_entity_poly.entity_id
_entity_poly.type
_entity_poly.pdbx_seq_one_letter_code
_entity_poly.pdbx_strand_id
1 'polypeptide(L)'
;MNNKQAIVAFFATVGFIGLMTEVRAEVVTGSEKSVSFEAATITGSGRRVNIHRVPITDVFTGKTNYYDLVLEYKPKGRKNQWETPGDFKFRIAEWRKFQFPNIPVTQIVPGRYQSQSRSSCTYLLEGPTLIQDRWLYTLKAENYGFSAQIISGPATGHPDLGERDIADFLPTTYVWGMVITEMGNYCGAITHQWDHGNIVGLRRNGNNLSVGLFSSGEDDFTTPLASENLTLIEDE
;
A
#
# COMPACT_ATOMS: atom_id res chain seq x y z
N MET A 1 -63.26 36.79 10.62
CA MET A 1 -63.02 36.51 9.19
C MET A 1 -61.62 35.92 9.03
N ASN A 2 -61.59 34.64 8.64
CA ASN A 2 -60.54 33.90 7.93
C ASN A 2 -59.14 33.75 8.56
N ASN A 3 -59.00 32.72 9.41
CA ASN A 3 -57.75 31.98 9.60
C ASN A 3 -57.47 31.12 8.36
N LYS A 4 -56.35 31.35 7.67
CA LYS A 4 -55.79 30.38 6.71
C LYS A 4 -54.64 29.63 7.39
N GLN A 5 -54.84 28.33 7.58
CA GLN A 5 -53.80 27.39 7.95
C GLN A 5 -52.86 27.20 6.74
N ALA A 6 -51.55 27.31 6.96
CA ALA A 6 -50.54 26.87 6.02
C ALA A 6 -49.83 25.65 6.62
N ILE A 7 -49.88 24.55 5.88
CA ILE A 7 -49.33 23.24 6.20
C ILE A 7 -47.80 23.32 6.12
N VAL A 8 -47.14 22.86 7.18
CA VAL A 8 -45.69 22.68 7.27
C VAL A 8 -45.32 21.41 6.51
N ALA A 9 -44.47 21.52 5.48
CA ALA A 9 -43.79 20.38 4.89
C ALA A 9 -42.34 20.38 5.40
N PHE A 10 -42.04 19.51 6.37
CA PHE A 10 -40.67 19.20 6.78
C PHE A 10 -40.16 18.06 5.88
N PHE A 11 -39.25 18.36 4.97
CA PHE A 11 -38.42 17.33 4.33
C PHE A 11 -37.39 16.87 5.36
N ALA A 12 -37.57 15.66 5.90
CA ALA A 12 -36.57 15.01 6.72
C ALA A 12 -35.52 14.37 5.80
N THR A 13 -34.38 15.03 5.64
CA THR A 13 -33.17 14.45 5.04
C THR A 13 -32.63 13.39 6.00
N VAL A 14 -32.73 12.12 5.64
CA VAL A 14 -32.09 11.02 6.39
C VAL A 14 -30.60 11.06 6.06
N GLY A 15 -29.81 11.72 6.90
CA GLY A 15 -28.36 11.66 6.86
C GLY A 15 -27.89 10.27 7.30
N PHE A 16 -27.30 9.53 6.38
CA PHE A 16 -26.54 8.31 6.69
C PHE A 16 -25.26 8.73 7.43
N ILE A 17 -25.32 8.75 8.77
CA ILE A 17 -24.12 8.86 9.60
C ILE A 17 -23.46 7.48 9.55
N GLY A 18 -22.45 7.34 8.69
CA GLY A 18 -21.55 6.20 8.74
C GLY A 18 -20.83 6.22 10.09
N LEU A 19 -21.22 5.31 10.98
CA LEU A 19 -20.48 5.01 12.20
C LEU A 19 -19.13 4.43 11.78
N MET A 20 -18.13 5.30 11.65
CA MET A 20 -16.72 4.92 11.63
C MET A 20 -16.45 4.23 12.98
N THR A 21 -16.39 2.91 12.99
CA THR A 21 -15.95 2.18 14.19
C THR A 21 -14.44 2.40 14.31
N GLU A 22 -14.04 3.35 15.15
CA GLU A 22 -12.64 3.47 15.54
C GLU A 22 -12.22 2.16 16.22
N VAL A 23 -11.42 1.36 15.53
CA VAL A 23 -10.76 0.20 16.12
C VAL A 23 -9.70 0.74 17.08
N ARG A 24 -10.09 0.93 18.34
CA ARG A 24 -9.17 1.36 19.39
C ARG A 24 -8.45 0.14 19.94
N ALA A 25 -7.12 0.18 19.88
CA ALA A 25 -6.25 -0.79 20.54
C ALA A 25 -6.58 -0.85 22.04
N GLU A 26 -6.73 -2.05 22.59
CA GLU A 26 -6.84 -2.21 24.04
C GLU A 26 -5.51 -1.80 24.68
N VAL A 27 -5.55 -0.79 25.55
CA VAL A 27 -4.40 -0.45 26.41
C VAL A 27 -4.51 -1.30 27.66
N VAL A 28 -3.78 -2.42 27.67
CA VAL A 28 -3.70 -3.30 28.84
C VAL A 28 -3.02 -2.54 29.97
N THR A 29 -3.75 -2.34 31.09
CA THR A 29 -3.26 -1.57 32.24
C THR A 29 -1.93 -2.17 32.75
N GLY A 30 -0.86 -1.38 32.72
CA GLY A 30 0.50 -1.81 33.10
C GLY A 30 1.41 -2.24 31.94
N SER A 31 0.95 -2.19 30.69
CA SER A 31 1.79 -2.43 29.51
C SER A 31 2.28 -1.11 28.89
N GLU A 32 3.59 -1.02 28.62
CA GLU A 32 4.19 0.11 27.88
C GLU A 32 3.97 -0.02 26.35
N LYS A 33 3.38 -1.13 25.91
CA LYS A 33 3.17 -1.48 24.50
C LYS A 33 1.71 -1.82 24.24
N SER A 34 1.18 -1.38 23.11
CA SER A 34 -0.13 -1.78 22.59
C SER A 34 0.02 -2.42 21.21
N VAL A 35 -0.95 -3.25 20.85
CA VAL A 35 -1.03 -3.92 19.55
C VAL A 35 -2.41 -3.67 18.98
N SER A 36 -2.49 -3.24 17.72
CA SER A 36 -3.75 -3.01 17.01
C SER A 36 -3.64 -3.56 15.60
N PHE A 37 -4.46 -4.54 15.25
CA PHE A 37 -4.50 -5.10 13.91
C PHE A 37 -5.72 -4.56 13.16
N GLU A 38 -5.48 -3.91 12.02
CA GLU A 38 -6.54 -3.65 11.03
C GLU A 38 -6.69 -4.85 10.09
N ALA A 39 -5.56 -5.45 9.69
CA ALA A 39 -5.49 -6.71 8.96
C ALA A 39 -4.20 -7.46 9.35
N ALA A 40 -4.25 -8.79 9.35
CA ALA A 40 -3.09 -9.64 9.64
C ALA A 40 -3.08 -10.89 8.76
N THR A 41 -1.89 -11.30 8.30
CA THR A 41 -1.69 -12.61 7.68
C THR A 41 -1.15 -13.57 8.72
N ILE A 42 -1.92 -14.62 9.00
CA ILE A 42 -1.56 -15.67 9.95
C ILE A 42 -1.44 -16.98 9.18
N THR A 43 -0.29 -17.62 9.25
CA THR A 43 -0.06 -18.95 8.65
C THR A 43 0.34 -19.93 9.75
N GLY A 44 -0.12 -21.18 9.68
CA GLY A 44 0.14 -22.16 10.73
C GLY A 44 0.39 -23.55 10.16
N SER A 45 1.27 -24.30 10.82
CA SER A 45 1.49 -25.72 10.54
C SER A 45 1.93 -26.45 11.81
N GLY A 46 1.23 -27.53 12.13
CA GLY A 46 1.44 -28.31 13.34
C GLY A 46 1.29 -27.45 14.61
N ARG A 47 2.38 -27.33 15.38
CA ARG A 47 2.42 -26.60 16.66
C ARG A 47 2.92 -25.16 16.52
N ARG A 48 3.11 -24.67 15.29
CA ARG A 48 3.63 -23.32 15.04
C ARG A 48 2.62 -22.48 14.29
N VAL A 49 2.49 -21.23 14.72
CA VAL A 49 1.69 -20.19 14.09
C VAL A 49 2.62 -19.02 13.82
N ASN A 50 2.79 -18.66 12.56
CA ASN A 50 3.52 -17.47 12.15
C ASN A 50 2.51 -16.33 11.98
N ILE A 51 2.78 -15.20 12.61
CA ILE A 51 2.04 -13.97 12.44
C ILE A 51 3.01 -12.96 11.83
N HIS A 52 2.71 -12.55 10.60
CA HIS A 52 3.54 -11.60 9.90
C HIS A 52 3.12 -10.18 10.27
N ARG A 53 4.11 -9.32 10.54
CA ARG A 53 3.95 -7.86 10.69
C ARG A 53 3.01 -7.44 11.81
N VAL A 54 3.24 -7.95 13.01
CA VAL A 54 2.58 -7.52 14.25
C VAL A 54 2.99 -6.08 14.58
N PRO A 55 2.06 -5.11 14.56
CA PRO A 55 2.34 -3.74 14.92
C PRO A 55 2.37 -3.59 16.43
N ILE A 56 3.52 -3.24 16.98
CA ILE A 56 3.70 -2.97 18.41
C ILE A 56 3.99 -1.49 18.56
N THR A 57 3.01 -0.77 19.12
CA THR A 57 3.07 0.66 19.39
C THR A 57 3.54 0.90 20.81
N ASP A 58 4.53 1.76 20.98
CA ASP A 58 4.92 2.26 22.29
C ASP A 58 3.89 3.29 22.77
N VAL A 59 3.30 3.06 23.94
CA VAL A 59 2.16 3.87 24.44
C VAL A 59 2.59 5.29 24.82
N PHE A 60 3.85 5.49 25.22
CA PHE A 60 4.35 6.79 25.67
C PHE A 60 4.85 7.66 24.51
N THR A 61 5.43 7.03 23.49
CA THR A 61 6.02 7.72 22.34
C THR A 61 5.15 7.70 21.08
N GLY A 62 4.11 6.85 21.05
CA GLY A 62 3.27 6.62 19.88
C GLY A 62 3.98 5.91 18.72
N LYS A 63 5.24 5.47 18.92
CA LYS A 63 6.03 4.87 17.84
C LYS A 63 5.69 3.39 17.63
N THR A 64 5.23 3.06 16.43
CA THR A 64 4.96 1.69 16.00
C THR A 64 6.20 1.03 15.38
N ASN A 65 6.51 -0.19 15.80
CA ASN A 65 7.46 -1.07 15.12
C ASN A 65 6.74 -2.37 14.72
N TYR A 66 7.17 -2.97 13.62
CA TYR A 66 6.57 -4.20 13.11
C TYR A 66 7.47 -5.41 13.41
N TYR A 67 6.86 -6.53 13.75
CA TYR A 67 7.56 -7.77 14.08
C TYR A 67 6.93 -8.97 13.40
N ASP A 68 7.76 -9.88 12.90
CA ASP A 68 7.30 -11.21 12.54
C ASP A 68 7.45 -12.12 13.76
N LEU A 69 6.36 -12.77 14.15
CA LEU A 69 6.29 -13.62 15.34
C LEU A 69 6.06 -15.07 14.93
N VAL A 70 6.80 -15.98 15.55
CA VAL A 70 6.50 -17.42 15.54
C VAL A 70 5.99 -17.78 16.92
N LEU A 71 4.71 -18.10 17.00
CA LEU A 71 4.08 -18.62 18.20
C LEU A 71 4.14 -20.15 18.17
N GLU A 72 4.45 -20.75 19.31
CA GLU A 72 4.43 -22.19 19.49
C GLU A 72 3.33 -22.59 20.49
N TYR A 73 2.48 -23.51 20.05
CA TYR A 73 1.47 -24.15 20.88
C TYR A 73 2.10 -25.25 21.73
N LYS A 74 1.86 -25.20 23.05
CA LYS A 74 2.13 -26.31 23.96
C LYS A 74 0.83 -26.88 24.51
N PRO A 75 0.36 -28.05 23.99
CA PRO A 75 -0.78 -28.72 24.57
C PRO A 75 -0.48 -29.09 26.02
N LYS A 76 -1.41 -28.75 26.91
CA LYS A 76 -1.35 -29.13 28.32
C LYS A 76 -2.46 -30.12 28.67
N GLY A 77 -2.66 -31.12 27.83
CA GLY A 77 -3.57 -32.23 28.13
C GLY A 77 -2.99 -33.19 29.17
N ARG A 78 -3.82 -33.64 30.13
CA ARG A 78 -3.55 -34.88 30.87
C ARG A 78 -3.84 -36.06 29.94
N LYS A 79 -3.10 -37.18 30.07
CA LYS A 79 -3.42 -38.42 29.33
C LYS A 79 -4.92 -38.74 29.49
N ASN A 80 -5.61 -38.99 28.37
CA ASN A 80 -7.02 -39.40 28.30
C ASN A 80 -8.06 -38.32 28.64
N GLN A 81 -7.76 -37.02 28.50
CA GLN A 81 -8.76 -35.96 28.52
C GLN A 81 -8.71 -35.15 27.22
N TRP A 82 -9.89 -34.72 26.75
CA TRP A 82 -9.99 -33.74 25.68
C TRP A 82 -9.45 -32.39 26.17
N GLU A 83 -8.69 -31.70 25.32
CA GLU A 83 -8.16 -30.38 25.62
C GLU A 83 -9.30 -29.37 25.78
N THR A 84 -9.25 -28.55 26.82
CA THR A 84 -10.20 -27.47 27.02
C THR A 84 -9.66 -26.18 26.40
N PRO A 85 -10.50 -25.21 26.01
CA PRO A 85 -10.03 -23.92 25.49
C PRO A 85 -8.99 -23.21 26.39
N GLY A 86 -9.04 -23.42 27.71
CA GLY A 86 -8.07 -22.85 28.67
C GLY A 86 -6.67 -23.49 28.63
N ASP A 87 -6.54 -24.66 27.99
CA ASP A 87 -5.25 -25.35 27.79
C ASP A 87 -4.49 -24.81 26.57
N PHE A 88 -5.13 -23.99 25.74
CA PHE A 88 -4.52 -23.35 24.58
C PHE A 88 -3.62 -22.19 25.00
N LYS A 89 -2.34 -22.49 25.17
CA LYS A 89 -1.31 -21.48 25.46
C LYS A 89 -0.28 -21.42 24.35
N PHE A 90 -0.14 -20.23 23.79
CA PHE A 90 0.95 -19.89 22.88
C PHE A 90 2.09 -19.24 23.66
N ARG A 91 3.32 -19.60 23.31
CA ARG A 91 4.50 -18.82 23.67
C ARG A 91 5.12 -18.25 22.41
N ILE A 92 5.74 -17.09 22.50
CA ILE A 92 6.62 -16.60 21.43
C ILE A 92 7.84 -17.52 21.42
N ALA A 93 7.99 -18.29 20.35
CA ALA A 93 9.18 -19.13 20.13
C ALA A 93 10.29 -18.31 19.48
N GLU A 94 9.93 -17.49 18.49
CA GLU A 94 10.85 -16.61 17.76
C GLU A 94 10.16 -15.28 17.47
N TRP A 95 10.95 -14.22 17.40
CA TRP A 95 10.50 -12.90 16.99
C TRP A 95 11.62 -12.19 16.25
N ARG A 96 11.28 -11.48 15.19
CA ARG A 96 12.22 -10.67 14.44
C ARG A 96 11.62 -9.31 14.19
N LYS A 97 12.36 -8.24 14.50
CA LYS A 97 11.98 -6.89 14.09
C LYS A 97 12.00 -6.84 12.56
N PHE A 98 10.85 -6.53 11.98
CA PHE A 98 10.75 -6.31 10.55
C PHE A 98 11.52 -5.03 10.21
N GLN A 99 12.41 -5.12 9.23
CA GLN A 99 13.09 -3.96 8.67
C GLN A 99 12.49 -3.71 7.30
N PHE A 100 11.79 -2.58 7.18
CA PHE A 100 11.38 -2.09 5.87
C PHE A 100 12.63 -1.84 5.01
N PRO A 101 12.57 -2.06 3.70
CA PRO A 101 13.63 -1.60 2.80
C PRO A 101 13.79 -0.09 2.96
N ASN A 102 15.03 0.39 2.87
CA ASN A 102 15.43 1.79 3.10
C ASN A 102 14.99 2.75 1.97
N ILE A 103 13.70 2.74 1.63
CA ILE A 103 13.06 3.85 0.92
C ILE A 103 12.06 4.43 1.90
N PRO A 104 12.13 5.74 2.21
CA PRO A 104 11.10 6.35 3.01
C PRO A 104 9.79 6.17 2.24
N VAL A 105 8.88 5.35 2.77
CA VAL A 105 7.49 5.24 2.28
C VAL A 105 6.86 6.63 2.13
N THR A 106 7.35 7.60 2.90
CA THR A 106 7.00 9.02 2.86
C THR A 106 7.37 9.74 1.56
N GLN A 107 8.26 9.19 0.73
CA GLN A 107 8.60 9.79 -0.56
C GLN A 107 7.53 9.56 -1.62
N ILE A 108 6.61 8.60 -1.46
CA ILE A 108 5.51 8.39 -2.40
C ILE A 108 4.21 8.41 -1.62
N VAL A 109 3.31 9.32 -1.99
CA VAL A 109 2.03 9.47 -1.32
C VAL A 109 0.96 8.84 -2.20
N PRO A 110 0.27 7.80 -1.74
CA PRO A 110 -0.93 7.32 -2.40
C PRO A 110 -1.99 8.42 -2.47
N GLY A 111 -2.81 8.40 -3.51
CA GLY A 111 -3.84 9.40 -3.74
C GLY A 111 -4.09 9.65 -5.21
N ARG A 112 -4.93 10.64 -5.50
CA ARG A 112 -5.27 11.03 -6.86
C ARG A 112 -4.35 12.14 -7.34
N TYR A 113 -3.92 12.02 -8.57
CA TYR A 113 -2.97 12.90 -9.20
C TYR A 113 -3.50 13.36 -10.55
N GLN A 114 -3.46 14.67 -10.80
CA GLN A 114 -3.85 15.26 -12.06
C GLN A 114 -2.64 15.54 -12.95
N SER A 115 -2.70 15.19 -14.23
CA SER A 115 -1.62 15.53 -15.18
C SER A 115 -1.49 17.04 -15.36
N GLN A 116 -0.24 17.50 -15.34
CA GLN A 116 0.10 18.89 -15.67
C GLN A 116 0.04 19.17 -17.17
N SER A 117 0.29 18.17 -18.02
CA SER A 117 0.18 18.35 -19.47
C SER A 117 -1.27 18.44 -19.94
N ARG A 118 -2.19 17.75 -19.25
CA ARG A 118 -3.60 17.70 -19.62
C ARG A 118 -4.50 17.45 -18.40
N SER A 119 -5.17 18.50 -17.94
CA SER A 119 -6.02 18.49 -16.74
C SER A 119 -7.17 17.46 -16.76
N SER A 120 -7.60 16.99 -17.93
CA SER A 120 -8.60 15.92 -18.05
C SER A 120 -8.06 14.52 -17.75
N CYS A 121 -6.75 14.38 -17.51
CA CYS A 121 -6.12 13.11 -17.17
C CYS A 121 -5.89 13.03 -15.65
N THR A 122 -6.59 12.10 -15.01
CA THR A 122 -6.42 11.80 -13.58
C THR A 122 -5.90 10.39 -13.41
N TYR A 123 -4.99 10.24 -12.46
CA TYR A 123 -4.35 8.99 -12.10
C TYR A 123 -4.57 8.73 -10.63
N LEU A 124 -4.87 7.48 -10.28
CA LEU A 124 -4.94 7.00 -8.92
C LEU A 124 -3.66 6.21 -8.62
N LEU A 125 -2.93 6.63 -7.59
CA LEU A 125 -1.81 5.87 -7.03
C LEU A 125 -2.28 5.11 -5.80
N GLU A 126 -2.47 3.81 -5.94
CA GLU A 126 -2.89 2.89 -4.88
C GLU A 126 -1.67 2.29 -4.14
N GLY A 127 -1.86 1.89 -2.89
CA GLY A 127 -0.84 1.29 -2.04
C GLY A 127 -0.58 2.09 -0.75
N PRO A 128 0.56 1.87 -0.06
CA PRO A 128 1.52 0.79 -0.32
C PRO A 128 0.98 -0.57 0.11
N THR A 129 1.20 -1.60 -0.70
CA THR A 129 1.04 -3.02 -0.30
C THR A 129 2.41 -3.66 -0.18
N LEU A 130 2.66 -4.46 0.85
CA LEU A 130 3.96 -5.13 0.97
C LEU A 130 4.00 -6.37 0.06
N ILE A 131 4.99 -6.43 -0.83
CA ILE A 131 5.34 -7.59 -1.65
C ILE A 131 6.77 -8.03 -1.31
N GLN A 132 6.91 -9.25 -0.78
CA GLN A 132 8.18 -9.73 -0.20
C GLN A 132 8.72 -8.73 0.83
N ASP A 133 9.84 -8.08 0.51
CA ASP A 133 10.55 -7.11 1.35
C ASP A 133 10.46 -5.70 0.75
N ARG A 134 9.48 -5.43 -0.13
CA ARG A 134 9.34 -4.19 -0.89
C ARG A 134 7.91 -3.67 -0.88
N TRP A 135 7.74 -2.37 -1.06
CA TRP A 135 6.43 -1.72 -1.18
C TRP A 135 6.00 -1.67 -2.63
N LEU A 136 4.86 -2.30 -2.92
CA LEU A 136 4.15 -2.20 -4.18
C LEU A 136 3.17 -1.02 -4.13
N TYR A 137 3.20 -0.22 -5.18
CA TYR A 137 2.20 0.79 -5.52
C TYR A 137 1.65 0.48 -6.91
N THR A 138 0.40 0.82 -7.15
CA THR A 138 -0.20 0.69 -8.48
C THR A 138 -0.67 2.05 -8.95
N LEU A 139 -0.09 2.56 -10.03
CA LEU A 139 -0.54 3.78 -10.68
C LEU A 139 -1.52 3.41 -11.78
N LYS A 140 -2.75 3.91 -11.73
CA LYS A 140 -3.80 3.64 -12.73
C LYS A 140 -4.34 4.95 -13.26
N ALA A 141 -4.61 5.05 -14.55
CA ALA A 141 -5.41 6.15 -15.07
C ALA A 141 -6.90 5.88 -14.81
N GLU A 142 -7.65 6.89 -14.37
CA GLU A 142 -9.06 6.68 -13.95
C GLU A 142 -10.02 6.50 -15.14
N ASN A 143 -9.75 7.18 -16.25
CA ASN A 143 -10.61 7.19 -17.44
C ASN A 143 -9.95 6.55 -18.67
N TYR A 144 -8.80 5.89 -18.48
CA TYR A 144 -7.92 5.44 -19.54
C TYR A 144 -7.31 4.08 -19.15
N GLY A 145 -6.81 3.31 -20.12
CA GLY A 145 -6.35 1.94 -19.88
C GLY A 145 -5.00 1.83 -19.19
N PHE A 146 -4.31 2.95 -18.94
CA PHE A 146 -2.95 2.94 -18.40
C PHE A 146 -2.89 2.43 -16.94
N SER A 147 -1.89 1.61 -16.67
CA SER A 147 -1.58 1.01 -15.40
C SER A 147 -0.10 0.63 -15.30
N ALA A 148 0.51 0.90 -14.15
CA ALA A 148 1.87 0.49 -13.84
C ALA A 148 1.95 -0.03 -12.40
N GLN A 149 2.84 -0.99 -12.18
CA GLN A 149 3.20 -1.50 -10.85
C GLN A 149 4.59 -1.01 -10.48
N ILE A 150 4.70 -0.41 -9.30
CA ILE A 150 5.90 0.27 -8.84
C ILE A 150 6.33 -0.37 -7.55
N ILE A 151 7.58 -0.84 -7.49
CA ILE A 151 8.12 -1.51 -6.31
C ILE A 151 9.27 -0.69 -5.74
N SER A 152 9.19 -0.41 -4.44
CA SER A 152 10.26 0.29 -3.73
C SER A 152 11.53 -0.55 -3.76
N GLY A 153 12.59 -0.03 -4.34
CA GLY A 153 13.94 -0.58 -4.21
C GLY A 153 14.80 -0.14 -5.38
N PRO A 154 16.05 -0.62 -5.46
CA PRO A 154 16.77 -0.60 -6.72
C PRO A 154 16.04 -1.46 -7.77
N ALA A 155 16.25 -1.16 -9.05
CA ALA A 155 15.67 -1.94 -10.15
C ALA A 155 16.18 -3.40 -10.14
N THR A 156 17.46 -3.60 -9.77
CA THR A 156 18.03 -4.93 -9.57
C THR A 156 17.25 -5.73 -8.52
N GLY A 157 16.87 -6.97 -8.85
CA GLY A 157 16.10 -7.85 -7.97
C GLY A 157 14.66 -7.40 -7.75
N HIS A 158 14.12 -6.55 -8.63
CA HIS A 158 12.69 -6.24 -8.65
C HIS A 158 11.92 -7.49 -9.11
N PRO A 159 10.93 -7.97 -8.32
CA PRO A 159 10.29 -9.27 -8.55
C PRO A 159 9.61 -9.35 -9.92
N ASP A 160 9.08 -8.23 -10.42
CA ASP A 160 8.44 -8.21 -11.74
C ASP A 160 9.43 -7.92 -12.90
N LEU A 161 10.62 -7.35 -12.66
CA LEU A 161 11.64 -7.17 -13.72
C LEU A 161 12.42 -8.47 -13.97
N GLY A 162 12.44 -9.38 -12.98
CA GLY A 162 13.04 -10.71 -13.13
C GLY A 162 14.54 -10.66 -13.43
N GLU A 163 14.95 -11.46 -14.42
CA GLU A 163 16.34 -11.56 -14.93
C GLU A 163 16.60 -10.65 -16.15
N ARG A 164 15.73 -9.68 -16.43
CA ARG A 164 15.96 -8.72 -17.51
C ARG A 164 17.30 -8.01 -17.29
N ASP A 165 18.11 -7.91 -18.34
CA ASP A 165 19.33 -7.10 -18.35
C ASP A 165 18.95 -5.63 -18.26
N ILE A 166 18.88 -5.13 -17.03
CA ILE A 166 18.62 -3.73 -16.75
C ILE A 166 19.92 -2.95 -16.98
N ALA A 167 19.84 -1.82 -17.68
CA ALA A 167 20.99 -0.94 -17.84
C ALA A 167 21.69 -0.69 -16.48
N ASP A 168 23.01 -0.91 -16.44
CA ASP A 168 23.84 -0.95 -15.21
C ASP A 168 23.77 0.31 -14.31
N PHE A 169 23.12 1.39 -14.76
CA PHE A 169 23.12 2.69 -14.10
C PHE A 169 21.77 3.40 -14.12
N LEU A 170 20.67 2.69 -13.85
CA LEU A 170 19.40 3.35 -13.56
C LEU A 170 19.53 4.30 -12.33
N PRO A 171 19.11 5.58 -12.42
CA PRO A 171 19.31 6.54 -11.34
C PRO A 171 18.64 6.16 -10.02
N THR A 172 19.37 6.19 -8.90
CA THR A 172 18.81 5.89 -7.56
C THR A 172 17.81 6.93 -7.03
N THR A 173 17.49 7.96 -7.83
CA THR A 173 16.52 9.01 -7.48
C THR A 173 15.08 8.67 -7.85
N TYR A 174 14.87 7.52 -8.50
CA TYR A 174 13.55 6.98 -8.83
C TYR A 174 13.30 5.70 -8.04
N VAL A 175 12.02 5.43 -7.78
CA VAL A 175 11.57 4.06 -7.56
C VAL A 175 11.16 3.46 -8.90
N TRP A 176 11.30 2.15 -9.00
CA TRP A 176 11.20 1.46 -10.28
C TRP A 176 9.95 0.62 -10.35
N GLY A 177 9.45 0.44 -11.55
CA GLY A 177 8.25 -0.31 -11.83
C GLY A 177 8.18 -0.72 -13.28
N MET A 178 7.08 -1.36 -13.64
CA MET A 178 6.76 -1.69 -15.02
C MET A 178 5.35 -1.25 -15.38
N VAL A 179 5.17 -0.91 -16.64
CA VAL A 179 3.85 -0.84 -17.25
C VAL A 179 3.24 -2.24 -17.29
N ILE A 180 2.02 -2.37 -16.80
CA ILE A 180 1.25 -3.63 -16.84
C ILE A 180 0.00 -3.51 -17.73
N THR A 181 -0.15 -2.40 -18.43
CA THR A 181 -1.23 -2.18 -19.40
C THR A 181 -1.10 -3.13 -20.57
N GLU A 182 -2.10 -3.99 -20.79
CA GLU A 182 -2.08 -4.94 -21.91
C GLU A 182 -2.51 -4.28 -23.22
N MET A 183 -3.58 -3.46 -23.21
CA MET A 183 -4.02 -2.62 -24.35
C MET A 183 -4.93 -1.50 -23.82
N GLY A 184 -4.79 -0.25 -24.30
CA GLY A 184 -5.78 0.77 -23.94
C GLY A 184 -5.48 2.19 -24.39
N ASN A 185 -6.52 3.03 -24.34
CA ASN A 185 -6.40 4.47 -24.55
C ASN A 185 -5.48 5.08 -23.49
N TYR A 186 -4.60 5.98 -23.89
CA TYR A 186 -3.64 6.69 -23.03
C TYR A 186 -4.07 8.14 -22.80
N CYS A 187 -3.45 8.82 -21.82
CA CYS A 187 -3.78 10.22 -21.53
C CYS A 187 -2.54 11.07 -21.21
N GLY A 188 -2.50 12.29 -21.75
CA GLY A 188 -1.41 13.22 -21.49
C GLY A 188 -0.12 12.78 -22.18
N ALA A 189 1.03 13.00 -21.52
CA ALA A 189 2.35 12.60 -22.01
C ALA A 189 2.67 11.12 -21.77
N ILE A 190 1.80 10.40 -21.04
CA ILE A 190 1.76 8.94 -21.06
C ILE A 190 1.05 8.54 -22.35
N THR A 191 1.78 7.95 -23.30
CA THR A 191 1.34 7.70 -24.68
C THR A 191 1.42 6.22 -25.05
N HIS A 192 1.05 5.89 -26.28
CA HIS A 192 1.16 4.56 -26.89
C HIS A 192 2.56 3.94 -26.94
N GLN A 193 3.59 4.66 -26.47
CA GLN A 193 4.94 4.13 -26.35
C GLN A 193 5.19 3.49 -24.96
N TRP A 194 4.23 3.63 -24.04
CA TRP A 194 4.25 3.04 -22.71
C TRP A 194 3.57 1.67 -22.78
N ASP A 195 4.24 0.73 -23.46
CA ASP A 195 3.75 -0.63 -23.66
C ASP A 195 4.01 -1.53 -22.46
N HIS A 196 3.25 -2.63 -22.35
CA HIS A 196 3.44 -3.66 -21.33
C HIS A 196 4.92 -4.07 -21.21
N GLY A 197 5.41 -4.17 -19.98
CA GLY A 197 6.77 -4.60 -19.69
C GLY A 197 7.82 -3.51 -19.82
N ASN A 198 7.44 -2.29 -20.25
CA ASN A 198 8.37 -1.17 -20.22
C ASN A 198 8.66 -0.70 -18.78
N ILE A 199 9.91 -0.35 -18.53
CA ILE A 199 10.41 0.16 -17.26
C ILE A 199 9.93 1.60 -17.06
N VAL A 200 9.32 1.84 -15.90
CA VAL A 200 8.93 3.17 -15.45
C VAL A 200 9.63 3.54 -14.16
N GLY A 201 9.97 4.82 -14.05
CA GLY A 201 10.53 5.42 -12.85
C GLY A 201 9.56 6.42 -12.26
N LEU A 202 9.30 6.36 -10.95
CA LEU A 202 8.57 7.38 -10.22
C LEU A 202 9.50 8.16 -9.29
N ARG A 203 9.35 9.48 -9.28
CA ARG A 203 10.05 10.36 -8.35
C ARG A 203 9.12 11.47 -7.89
N ARG A 204 8.97 11.63 -6.58
CA ARG A 204 8.23 12.74 -6.01
C ARG A 204 9.09 13.99 -5.87
N ASN A 205 8.49 15.14 -6.13
CA ASN A 205 9.04 16.46 -5.84
C ASN A 205 7.94 17.36 -5.27
N GLY A 206 7.89 17.50 -3.94
CA GLY A 206 6.81 18.22 -3.25
C GLY A 206 5.45 17.55 -3.45
N ASN A 207 4.46 18.29 -3.96
CA ASN A 207 3.13 17.73 -4.29
C ASN A 207 3.09 17.07 -5.67
N ASN A 208 4.20 17.09 -6.42
CA ASN A 208 4.24 16.52 -7.75
C ASN A 208 4.86 15.12 -7.73
N LEU A 209 4.36 14.27 -8.61
CA LEU A 209 4.90 12.96 -8.94
C LEU A 209 5.36 13.01 -10.40
N SER A 210 6.67 12.94 -10.61
CA SER A 210 7.25 12.75 -11.94
C SER A 210 7.24 11.26 -12.27
N VAL A 211 6.65 10.91 -13.41
CA VAL A 211 6.63 9.55 -13.96
C VAL A 211 7.45 9.58 -15.24
N GLY A 212 8.42 8.69 -15.40
CA GLY A 212 9.27 8.60 -16.59
C GLY A 212 9.28 7.20 -17.17
N LEU A 213 9.31 7.10 -18.50
CA LEU A 213 9.53 5.87 -19.26
C LEU A 213 11.02 5.72 -19.53
N PHE A 214 11.62 4.59 -19.14
CA PHE A 214 13.07 4.36 -19.22
C PHE A 214 13.43 3.17 -20.12
N SER A 215 12.46 2.57 -20.82
CA SER A 215 12.76 1.52 -21.79
C SER A 215 11.89 1.64 -23.03
N SER A 216 12.35 1.02 -24.11
CA SER A 216 11.58 0.83 -25.34
C SER A 216 11.98 -0.51 -25.96
N GLY A 217 11.04 -1.45 -26.05
CA GLY A 217 11.36 -2.82 -26.47
C GLY A 217 12.32 -3.49 -25.49
N GLU A 218 13.46 -3.96 -26.00
CA GLU A 218 14.50 -4.61 -25.21
C GLU A 218 15.56 -3.62 -24.65
N ASP A 219 15.55 -2.36 -25.11
CA ASP A 219 16.53 -1.37 -24.71
C ASP A 219 16.11 -0.58 -23.46
N ASP A 220 17.04 -0.41 -22.53
CA ASP A 220 16.87 0.37 -21.30
C ASP A 220 17.80 1.60 -21.30
N PHE A 221 17.31 2.71 -20.75
CA PHE A 221 17.95 4.02 -20.81
C PHE A 221 18.17 4.61 -19.41
N THR A 222 19.22 5.39 -19.24
CA THR A 222 19.52 6.08 -17.96
C THR A 222 18.80 7.43 -17.83
N THR A 223 18.20 7.91 -18.92
CA THR A 223 17.37 9.11 -18.98
C THR A 223 15.98 8.76 -19.50
N PRO A 224 14.92 9.42 -19.01
CA PRO A 224 13.57 9.11 -19.46
C PRO A 224 13.39 9.47 -20.94
N LEU A 225 12.89 8.52 -21.73
CA LEU A 225 12.49 8.71 -23.13
C LEU A 225 11.23 9.58 -23.25
N ALA A 226 10.33 9.43 -22.27
CA ALA A 226 9.14 10.22 -22.10
C ALA A 226 8.90 10.45 -20.61
N SER A 227 8.27 11.57 -20.25
CA SER A 227 7.93 11.86 -18.87
C SER A 227 6.65 12.67 -18.76
N GLU A 228 5.95 12.47 -17.65
CA GLU A 228 4.79 13.22 -17.25
C GLU A 228 4.96 13.70 -15.81
N ASN A 229 4.43 14.89 -15.51
CA ASN A 229 4.34 15.39 -14.14
C ASN A 229 2.88 15.39 -13.69
N LEU A 230 2.62 14.79 -12.55
CA LEU A 230 1.30 14.69 -11.97
C LEU A 230 1.27 15.46 -10.66
N THR A 231 0.23 16.26 -10.41
CA THR A 231 0.05 17.03 -9.17
C THR A 231 -0.96 16.31 -8.29
N LEU A 232 -0.63 16.08 -7.01
CA LEU A 232 -1.57 15.52 -6.05
C LEU A 232 -2.78 16.44 -5.91
N ILE A 233 -3.98 15.88 -6.04
CA ILE A 233 -5.25 16.56 -5.81
C ILE A 233 -5.94 15.95 -4.59
N GLU A 234 -6.55 16.80 -3.77
CA GLU A 234 -7.36 16.34 -2.63
C GLU A 234 -8.71 15.84 -3.14
N ASP A 235 -9.22 14.77 -2.53
CA ASP A 235 -10.59 14.33 -2.77
C ASP A 235 -11.56 15.32 -2.12
N GLU A 236 -12.50 15.85 -2.91
CA GLU A 236 -13.64 16.66 -2.42
C GLU A 236 -14.66 15.81 -1.65
#